data_AF-A0A352KT04-F1
#
_entry.id   AF-A0A352KT04-F1
#
_cell.length_a   1.000
_cell.length_b   1.000
_cell.length_c   1.000
_cell.angle_alpha   90.00
_cell.angle_beta   90.00
_cell.angle_gamma   90.00
#
_symmetry.space_group_name_H-M   'P 1'
#
loop_
_entity.id
_entity.type
_entity.pdbx_description
1 polymer ?
#
loop_
_entity_poly.entity_id
_entity_poly.type
_entity_poly.pdbx_seq_one_letter_code
_entity_poly.pdbx_strand_id
1 'polypeptide(L)'
;LPPGEVNVMIMELVQGEGGIIPADPEAVKALIEICREHNILVAIDEIQTGMYRTGKMFASEHYGIEPDIMTLAKALGSGVVPIGAMVFRADLNWEENGRHSTTNGGNLLASAAALKTIEIMFEDGFGDEVKRVSKEISVYLYQLKIAFGWTIMSRGLGAMWGIEFTDNATRNKVVEECYKRKLIVIGAGESVLRIMPPLTITSDEIAEGMNIITDAIKTVAPPSVPDGVII
;
A
#
# COMPACT_ATOMS: atom_id res chain seq x y z
N LEU A 1 3.78 4.11 -28.09
CA LEU A 1 3.35 3.07 -29.05
C LEU A 1 2.10 3.58 -29.75
N PRO A 2 1.89 3.28 -31.04
CA PRO A 2 0.60 3.51 -31.68
C PRO A 2 -0.52 2.85 -30.85
N PRO A 3 -1.69 3.48 -30.65
CA PRO A 3 -2.74 2.91 -29.79
C PRO A 3 -3.19 1.51 -30.20
N GLY A 4 -3.23 1.20 -31.50
CA GLY A 4 -3.60 -0.12 -32.01
C GLY A 4 -2.60 -1.25 -31.74
N GLU A 5 -1.44 -0.94 -31.15
CA GLU A 5 -0.43 -1.93 -30.74
C GLU A 5 -0.42 -2.17 -29.22
N VAL A 6 -1.32 -1.52 -28.47
CA VAL A 6 -1.42 -1.64 -27.01
C VAL A 6 -2.74 -2.34 -26.66
N ASN A 7 -2.66 -3.48 -25.98
CA ASN A 7 -3.84 -4.24 -25.57
C ASN A 7 -4.29 -3.92 -24.13
N VAL A 8 -3.32 -3.72 -23.23
CA VAL A 8 -3.58 -3.55 -21.80
C VAL A 8 -2.62 -2.50 -21.23
N MET A 9 -3.16 -1.60 -20.42
CA MET A 9 -2.42 -0.75 -19.51
C MET A 9 -2.54 -1.36 -18.11
N ILE A 10 -1.41 -1.60 -17.44
CA ILE A 10 -1.37 -2.08 -16.07
C ILE A 10 -0.72 -1.04 -15.16
N MET A 11 -1.33 -0.79 -14.00
CA MET A 11 -0.75 0.11 -13.00
C MET A 11 -1.10 -0.24 -11.55
N GLU A 12 -0.21 0.09 -10.64
CA GLU A 12 -0.53 0.25 -9.22
C GLU A 12 -1.06 1.68 -8.99
N LEU A 13 -2.19 1.84 -8.31
CA LEU A 13 -2.71 3.17 -7.94
C LEU A 13 -1.94 3.80 -6.78
N VAL A 14 -1.28 2.97 -5.97
CA VAL A 14 -0.23 3.41 -5.04
C VAL A 14 0.96 2.48 -5.25
N GLN A 15 2.06 2.99 -5.82
CA GLN A 15 3.26 2.17 -6.00
C GLN A 15 3.83 1.78 -4.64
N GLY A 16 3.78 0.49 -4.29
CA GLY A 16 4.24 0.03 -2.99
C GLY A 16 5.76 0.01 -2.89
N GLU A 17 6.41 -0.81 -3.72
CA GLU A 17 7.88 -0.95 -3.74
C GLU A 17 8.57 0.30 -4.30
N GLY A 18 7.86 1.09 -5.13
CA GLY A 18 8.36 2.35 -5.67
C GLY A 18 8.56 3.46 -4.63
N GLY A 19 8.13 3.26 -3.39
CA GLY A 19 8.28 4.23 -2.30
C GLY A 19 6.96 4.79 -1.78
N ILE A 20 5.89 4.00 -1.77
CA ILE A 20 4.56 4.40 -1.32
C ILE A 20 4.10 5.68 -2.04
N ILE A 21 3.94 5.62 -3.36
CA ILE A 21 3.60 6.78 -4.19
C ILE A 21 2.16 6.66 -4.68
N PRO A 22 1.19 7.36 -4.06
CA PRO A 22 -0.15 7.47 -4.60
C PRO A 22 -0.12 8.19 -5.95
N ALA A 23 -0.82 7.63 -6.94
CA ALA A 23 -0.96 8.26 -8.24
C ALA A 23 -1.82 9.52 -8.13
N ASP A 24 -1.52 10.53 -8.95
CA ASP A 24 -2.32 11.76 -9.03
C ASP A 24 -3.70 11.46 -9.64
N PRO A 25 -4.82 11.80 -8.97
CA PRO A 25 -6.16 11.45 -9.45
C PRO A 25 -6.50 11.98 -10.85
N GLU A 26 -6.05 13.19 -11.19
CA GLU A 26 -6.35 13.80 -12.49
C GLU A 26 -5.53 13.13 -13.61
N ALA A 27 -4.26 12.83 -13.35
CA ALA A 27 -3.42 12.07 -14.28
C ALA A 27 -3.98 10.67 -14.53
N VAL A 28 -4.45 10.00 -13.47
CA VAL A 28 -5.08 8.68 -13.59
C VAL A 28 -6.36 8.77 -14.42
N LYS A 29 -7.23 9.73 -14.13
CA LYS A 29 -8.47 9.92 -14.89
C LYS A 29 -8.18 10.15 -16.38
N ALA A 30 -7.25 11.05 -16.71
CA ALA A 30 -6.86 11.32 -18.09
C ALA A 30 -6.28 10.08 -18.78
N LEU A 31 -5.46 9.29 -18.08
CA LEU A 31 -4.91 8.05 -18.63
C LEU A 31 -6.02 7.03 -18.92
N ILE A 32 -6.99 6.87 -18.01
CA ILE A 32 -8.12 5.97 -18.19
C ILE A 32 -8.98 6.41 -19.38
N GLU A 33 -9.27 7.70 -19.53
CA GLU A 33 -10.00 8.24 -20.68
C GLU A 33 -9.32 7.86 -22.00
N ILE A 34 -7.99 8.04 -22.10
CA ILE A 34 -7.19 7.63 -23.27
C ILE A 34 -7.32 6.12 -23.52
N CYS A 35 -7.23 5.29 -22.47
CA CYS A 35 -7.38 3.85 -22.61
C CYS A 35 -8.77 3.48 -23.15
N ARG A 36 -9.83 4.11 -22.64
CA ARG A 36 -11.21 3.86 -23.09
C ARG A 36 -11.42 4.29 -24.55
N GLU A 37 -10.89 5.45 -24.96
CA GLU A 37 -10.99 5.95 -26.34
C GLU A 37 -10.35 5.00 -27.37
N HIS A 38 -9.30 4.28 -26.95
CA HIS A 38 -8.54 3.39 -27.82
C HIS A 38 -8.83 1.90 -27.64
N ASN A 39 -9.86 1.53 -26.87
CA ASN A 39 -10.17 0.14 -26.52
C ASN A 39 -8.99 -0.61 -25.88
N ILE A 40 -8.18 0.10 -25.10
CA ILE A 40 -7.09 -0.48 -24.30
C ILE A 40 -7.68 -0.91 -22.96
N LEU A 41 -7.47 -2.16 -22.58
CA LEU A 41 -7.94 -2.68 -21.30
C LEU A 41 -7.18 -2.03 -20.14
N VAL A 42 -7.89 -1.75 -19.06
CA VAL A 42 -7.34 -1.20 -17.82
C VAL A 42 -7.19 -2.32 -16.80
N ALA A 43 -5.95 -2.63 -16.45
CA ALA A 43 -5.59 -3.54 -15.38
C ALA A 43 -5.08 -2.78 -14.16
N ILE A 44 -5.66 -3.01 -12.99
CA ILE A 44 -5.18 -2.41 -11.74
C ILE A 44 -4.56 -3.50 -10.86
N ASP A 45 -3.30 -3.29 -10.50
CA ASP A 45 -2.61 -4.17 -9.56
C ASP A 45 -2.97 -3.81 -8.12
N GLU A 46 -3.85 -4.63 -7.52
CA GLU A 46 -4.34 -4.48 -6.15
C GLU A 46 -3.63 -5.45 -5.19
N ILE A 47 -2.52 -6.07 -5.60
CA ILE A 47 -1.79 -7.05 -4.77
C ILE A 47 -1.36 -6.43 -3.44
N GLN A 48 -0.92 -5.17 -3.44
CA GLN A 48 -0.54 -4.46 -2.21
C GLN A 48 -1.64 -3.58 -1.66
N THR A 49 -2.38 -2.92 -2.53
CA THR A 49 -3.27 -1.80 -2.20
C THR A 49 -4.70 -2.22 -1.89
N GLY A 50 -5.10 -3.41 -2.33
CA GLY A 50 -6.41 -3.98 -2.09
C GLY A 50 -6.54 -4.57 -0.69
N MET A 51 -7.66 -5.27 -0.48
CA MET A 51 -8.01 -5.93 0.77
C MET A 51 -7.91 -4.96 1.97
N TYR A 52 -8.51 -3.77 1.84
CA TYR A 52 -8.53 -2.71 2.87
C TYR A 52 -7.21 -2.00 3.19
N ARG A 53 -6.07 -2.35 2.56
CA ARG A 53 -4.79 -1.71 2.87
C ARG A 53 -4.85 -0.18 2.76
N THR A 54 -5.52 0.33 1.74
CA THR A 54 -5.68 1.78 1.50
C THR A 54 -6.92 2.39 2.16
N GLY A 55 -7.61 1.66 3.04
CA GLY A 55 -8.82 2.14 3.72
C GLY A 55 -10.14 1.87 2.99
N LYS A 56 -10.08 1.31 1.79
CA LYS A 56 -11.21 0.76 1.02
C LYS A 56 -10.88 -0.65 0.56
N MET A 57 -11.90 -1.44 0.18
CA MET A 57 -11.67 -2.83 -0.25
C MET A 57 -10.65 -2.88 -1.39
N PHE A 58 -10.75 -1.97 -2.36
CA PHE A 58 -9.77 -1.79 -3.42
C PHE A 58 -9.36 -0.32 -3.56
N ALA A 59 -8.11 -0.06 -3.96
CA ALA A 59 -7.66 1.31 -4.18
C ALA A 59 -8.36 1.98 -5.36
N SER A 60 -8.79 1.22 -6.38
CA SER A 60 -9.56 1.72 -7.52
C SER A 60 -10.81 2.52 -7.13
N GLU A 61 -11.41 2.20 -5.98
CA GLU A 61 -12.56 2.92 -5.44
C GLU A 61 -12.23 4.36 -5.01
N HIS A 62 -10.97 4.67 -4.67
CA HIS A 62 -10.55 6.06 -4.39
C HIS A 62 -10.50 6.91 -5.65
N TYR A 63 -10.30 6.26 -6.80
CA TYR A 63 -10.16 6.91 -8.11
C TYR A 63 -11.43 6.81 -8.96
N GLY A 64 -12.48 6.13 -8.48
CA GLY A 64 -13.72 5.94 -9.23
C GLY A 64 -13.56 5.07 -10.47
N ILE A 65 -12.64 4.10 -10.43
CA ILE A 65 -12.30 3.24 -11.57
C ILE A 65 -12.90 1.85 -11.36
N GLU A 66 -13.64 1.38 -12.36
CA GLU A 66 -13.95 -0.04 -12.53
C GLU A 66 -12.94 -0.64 -13.51
N PRO A 67 -11.97 -1.45 -13.03
CA PRO A 67 -10.95 -2.03 -13.89
C PRO A 67 -11.50 -3.19 -14.73
N ASP A 68 -10.98 -3.38 -15.95
CA ASP A 68 -11.32 -4.57 -16.75
C ASP A 68 -10.66 -5.83 -16.18
N ILE A 69 -9.49 -5.66 -15.56
CA ILE A 69 -8.69 -6.72 -14.93
C ILE A 69 -8.17 -6.19 -13.59
N MET A 70 -8.17 -7.02 -12.55
CA MET A 70 -7.48 -6.74 -11.30
C MET A 70 -6.62 -7.93 -10.87
N THR A 71 -5.48 -7.66 -10.24
CA THR A 71 -4.65 -8.70 -9.59
C THR A 71 -4.72 -8.60 -8.08
N LEU A 72 -4.87 -9.75 -7.42
CA LEU A 72 -4.96 -9.88 -5.96
C LEU A 72 -3.96 -10.95 -5.49
N ALA A 73 -3.34 -10.74 -4.35
CA ALA A 73 -2.53 -11.75 -3.64
C ALA A 73 -2.32 -11.27 -2.19
N LYS A 74 -1.16 -11.55 -1.58
CA LYS A 74 -0.75 -11.05 -0.25
C LYS A 74 -1.84 -11.20 0.81
N ALA A 75 -2.55 -10.11 1.12
CA ALA A 75 -3.62 -10.06 2.10
C ALA A 75 -4.77 -11.02 1.76
N LEU A 76 -4.98 -11.39 0.50
CA LEU A 76 -5.94 -12.43 0.10
C LEU A 76 -5.71 -13.75 0.83
N GLY A 77 -4.45 -14.14 1.08
CA GLY A 77 -4.11 -15.33 1.85
C GLY A 77 -3.88 -15.06 3.33
N SER A 78 -4.03 -13.81 3.78
CA SER A 78 -3.72 -13.33 5.14
C SER A 78 -2.32 -13.73 5.66
N GLY A 79 -1.37 -14.00 4.76
CA GLY A 79 -0.04 -14.54 5.12
C GLY A 79 -0.03 -15.99 5.61
N VAL A 80 -1.18 -16.67 5.65
CA VAL A 80 -1.31 -18.06 6.11
C VAL A 80 -0.97 -19.04 4.98
N VAL A 81 -1.38 -18.71 3.75
CA VAL A 81 -1.18 -19.55 2.57
C VAL A 81 -0.89 -18.70 1.32
N PRO A 82 -0.05 -19.19 0.38
CA PRO A 82 0.18 -18.52 -0.88
C PRO A 82 -1.07 -18.64 -1.77
N ILE A 83 -1.63 -17.50 -2.15
CA ILE A 83 -2.71 -17.41 -3.13
C ILE A 83 -2.60 -16.10 -3.91
N GLY A 84 -2.90 -16.18 -5.20
CA GLY A 84 -3.12 -15.04 -6.06
C GLY A 84 -4.35 -15.27 -6.93
N ALA A 85 -4.99 -14.19 -7.35
CA ALA A 85 -6.13 -14.21 -8.24
C ALA A 85 -5.99 -13.10 -9.29
N MET A 86 -6.43 -13.40 -10.50
CA MET A 86 -6.72 -12.40 -11.52
C MET A 86 -8.23 -12.39 -11.71
N VAL A 87 -8.85 -11.25 -11.44
CA VAL A 87 -10.28 -11.05 -11.67
C VAL A 87 -10.41 -10.23 -12.94
N PHE A 88 -11.31 -10.60 -13.83
CA PHE A 88 -11.50 -9.89 -15.09
C PHE A 88 -12.98 -9.92 -15.50
N ARG A 89 -13.37 -8.96 -16.35
CA ARG A 89 -14.75 -8.87 -16.87
C ARG A 89 -15.14 -10.15 -17.61
N ALA A 90 -16.37 -10.62 -17.43
CA ALA A 90 -16.79 -11.94 -17.92
C ALA A 90 -16.68 -12.13 -19.45
N ASP A 91 -16.82 -11.06 -20.23
CA ASP A 91 -16.66 -11.06 -21.69
C ASP A 91 -15.21 -11.21 -22.16
N LEU A 92 -14.22 -11.07 -21.28
CA LEU A 92 -12.81 -11.36 -21.56
C LEU A 92 -12.46 -12.83 -21.37
N ASN A 93 -13.40 -13.65 -20.88
CA ASN A 93 -13.15 -15.06 -20.63
C ASN A 93 -12.92 -15.84 -21.92
N TRP A 94 -12.06 -16.87 -21.85
CA TRP A 94 -11.86 -17.80 -22.95
C TRP A 94 -12.90 -18.93 -22.88
N GLU A 95 -13.49 -19.26 -24.03
CA GLU A 95 -14.36 -20.44 -24.13
C GLU A 95 -13.56 -21.75 -24.15
N GLU A 96 -12.29 -21.71 -24.59
CA GLU A 96 -11.47 -22.92 -24.67
C GLU A 96 -10.83 -23.29 -23.33
N ASN A 97 -11.00 -24.55 -22.93
CA ASN A 97 -10.31 -25.12 -21.79
C ASN A 97 -8.79 -25.26 -22.05
N GLY A 98 -7.98 -25.08 -21.01
CA GLY A 98 -6.55 -25.38 -21.03
C GLY A 98 -5.62 -24.27 -21.51
N ARG A 99 -6.13 -23.06 -21.81
CA ARG A 99 -5.30 -21.90 -22.20
C ARG A 99 -4.37 -21.39 -21.09
N HIS A 100 -4.82 -21.49 -19.84
CA HIS A 100 -4.01 -21.19 -18.66
C HIS A 100 -4.21 -22.30 -17.64
N SER A 101 -3.10 -22.83 -17.11
CA SER A 101 -3.15 -23.89 -16.10
C SER A 101 -2.03 -23.73 -15.09
N THR A 102 -2.30 -24.18 -13.87
CA THR A 102 -1.34 -24.20 -12.77
C THR A 102 -1.69 -25.38 -11.86
N THR A 103 -0.69 -26.17 -11.50
CA THR A 103 -0.88 -27.40 -10.71
C THR A 103 -1.52 -27.12 -9.34
N ASN A 104 -1.19 -25.98 -8.73
CA ASN A 104 -1.64 -25.62 -7.37
C ASN A 104 -2.66 -24.47 -7.37
N GLY A 105 -3.07 -23.97 -8.54
CA GLY A 105 -4.06 -22.89 -8.61
C GLY A 105 -5.44 -23.38 -8.15
N GLY A 106 -6.11 -22.56 -7.36
CA GLY A 106 -7.43 -22.90 -6.81
C GLY A 106 -7.42 -24.10 -5.87
N ASN A 107 -6.27 -24.45 -5.26
CA ASN A 107 -6.23 -25.53 -4.29
C ASN A 107 -7.16 -25.23 -3.09
N LEU A 108 -7.82 -26.27 -2.57
CA LEU A 108 -8.90 -26.13 -1.59
C LEU A 108 -8.45 -25.43 -0.29
N LEU A 109 -7.22 -25.67 0.16
CA LEU A 109 -6.69 -25.04 1.37
C LEU A 109 -6.53 -23.53 1.18
N ALA A 110 -5.92 -23.12 0.07
CA ALA A 110 -5.76 -21.72 -0.27
C ALA A 110 -7.12 -21.01 -0.46
N SER A 111 -8.03 -21.65 -1.20
CA SER A 111 -9.38 -21.13 -1.43
C SER A 111 -10.18 -20.96 -0.13
N ALA A 112 -10.11 -21.92 0.80
CA ALA A 112 -10.80 -21.83 2.08
C ALA A 112 -10.25 -20.70 2.96
N ALA A 113 -8.93 -20.54 3.04
CA ALA A 113 -8.31 -19.45 3.79
C ALA A 113 -8.64 -18.07 3.18
N ALA A 114 -8.64 -17.97 1.85
CA ALA A 114 -8.99 -16.74 1.16
C ALA A 114 -10.46 -16.36 1.33
N LEU A 115 -11.36 -17.34 1.23
CA LEU A 115 -12.79 -17.14 1.52
C LEU A 115 -12.98 -16.62 2.94
N LYS A 116 -12.35 -17.27 3.93
CA LYS A 116 -12.48 -16.82 5.32
C LYS A 116 -11.90 -15.43 5.56
N THR A 117 -10.79 -15.11 4.89
CA THR A 117 -10.21 -13.76 4.92
C THR A 117 -11.20 -12.72 4.40
N ILE A 118 -11.81 -12.99 3.25
CA ILE A 118 -12.81 -12.10 2.65
C ILE A 118 -14.02 -11.95 3.57
N GLU A 119 -14.55 -13.05 4.11
CA GLU A 119 -15.66 -13.02 5.08
C GLU A 119 -15.37 -12.07 6.25
N ILE A 120 -14.19 -12.20 6.88
CA ILE A 120 -13.78 -11.35 8.01
C ILE A 120 -13.73 -9.87 7.60
N MET A 121 -13.23 -9.56 6.40
CA MET A 121 -13.15 -8.18 5.91
C MET A 121 -14.53 -7.55 5.62
N PHE A 122 -15.56 -8.37 5.45
CA PHE A 122 -16.95 -7.93 5.28
C PHE A 122 -17.76 -7.97 6.59
N GLU A 123 -17.17 -8.40 7.71
CA GLU A 123 -17.83 -8.33 9.02
C GLU A 123 -18.07 -6.87 9.43
N ASP A 124 -19.19 -6.64 10.13
CA ASP A 124 -19.57 -5.30 10.60
C ASP A 124 -18.47 -4.70 11.47
N GLY A 125 -18.10 -3.45 11.16
CA GLY A 125 -17.08 -2.70 11.90
C GLY A 125 -15.63 -2.90 11.42
N PHE A 126 -15.33 -3.88 10.56
CA PHE A 126 -13.96 -4.06 10.03
C PHE A 126 -13.46 -2.80 9.32
N GLY A 127 -14.26 -2.24 8.42
CA GLY A 127 -13.91 -1.01 7.70
C GLY A 127 -13.73 0.20 8.63
N ASP A 128 -14.46 0.27 9.73
CA ASP A 128 -14.31 1.36 10.70
C ASP A 128 -13.04 1.22 11.54
N GLU A 129 -12.66 -0.02 11.85
CA GLU A 129 -11.37 -0.32 12.49
C GLU A 129 -10.19 0.05 11.59
N VAL A 130 -10.27 -0.24 10.29
CA VAL A 130 -9.26 0.19 9.31
C VAL A 130 -9.16 1.71 9.24
N LYS A 131 -10.30 2.44 9.28
CA LYS A 131 -10.30 3.90 9.34
C LYS A 131 -9.66 4.42 10.63
N ARG A 132 -9.89 3.75 11.77
CA ARG A 132 -9.24 4.08 13.06
C ARG A 132 -7.72 3.97 12.92
N VAL A 133 -7.21 2.83 12.46
CA VAL A 133 -5.77 2.60 12.25
C VAL A 133 -5.18 3.67 11.33
N SER A 134 -5.83 3.93 10.20
CA SER A 134 -5.39 4.93 9.21
C SER A 134 -5.28 6.33 9.83
N LYS A 135 -6.29 6.72 10.61
CA LYS A 135 -6.34 8.03 11.29
C LYS A 135 -5.26 8.16 12.35
N GLU A 136 -5.08 7.16 13.21
CA GLU A 136 -4.10 7.21 14.29
C GLU A 136 -2.67 7.34 13.74
N ILE A 137 -2.30 6.54 12.74
CA ILE A 137 -0.98 6.65 12.10
C ILE A 137 -0.80 8.05 11.47
N SER A 138 -1.82 8.59 10.81
CA SER A 138 -1.74 9.93 10.20
C SER A 138 -1.46 11.05 11.22
N VAL A 139 -1.96 10.92 12.45
CA VAL A 139 -1.70 11.88 13.53
C VAL A 139 -0.22 11.86 13.93
N TYR A 140 0.37 10.67 14.10
CA TYR A 140 1.80 10.55 14.40
C TYR A 140 2.69 11.07 13.25
N LEU A 141 2.33 10.79 12.00
CA LEU A 141 3.06 11.32 10.85
C LEU A 141 3.01 12.84 10.78
N TYR A 142 1.87 13.45 11.11
CA TYR A 142 1.73 14.90 11.21
C TYR A 142 2.60 15.48 12.35
N GLN A 143 2.66 14.81 13.50
CA GLN A 143 3.54 15.21 14.61
C GLN A 143 5.02 15.14 14.22
N LEU A 144 5.44 14.08 13.50
CA LEU A 144 6.80 13.97 12.96
C LEU A 144 7.12 15.14 12.02
N LYS A 145 6.19 15.49 11.12
CA LYS A 145 6.36 16.65 10.24
C LYS A 145 6.54 17.96 11.02
N ILE A 146 5.82 18.16 12.12
CA ILE A 146 6.01 19.34 12.99
C ILE A 146 7.39 19.32 13.65
N ALA A 147 7.81 18.16 14.17
CA ALA A 147 9.04 18.04 14.93
C ALA A 147 10.32 18.15 14.06
N PHE A 148 10.28 17.65 12.83
CA PHE A 148 11.44 17.58 11.94
C PHE A 148 11.35 18.48 10.71
N GLY A 149 10.25 19.21 10.53
CA GLY A 149 10.05 20.13 9.42
C GLY A 149 10.11 19.43 8.06
N TRP A 150 10.84 20.03 7.12
CA TRP A 150 10.88 19.57 5.72
C TRP A 150 11.86 18.41 5.51
N THR A 151 12.66 18.08 6.51
CA THR A 151 13.59 16.95 6.50
C THR A 151 12.87 15.60 6.42
N ILE A 152 11.57 15.58 6.76
CA ILE A 152 10.74 14.39 6.73
C ILE A 152 9.42 14.70 6.03
N MET A 153 9.16 13.97 4.94
CA MET A 153 7.89 14.03 4.24
C MET A 153 7.17 12.70 4.37
N SER A 154 5.86 12.73 4.66
CA SER A 154 5.03 11.53 4.68
C SER A 154 4.05 11.53 3.51
N ARG A 155 3.86 10.37 2.89
CA ARG A 155 2.86 10.13 1.84
C ARG A 155 2.25 8.76 1.98
N GLY A 156 1.03 8.58 1.50
CA GLY A 156 0.32 7.32 1.64
C GLY A 156 -1.19 7.46 1.59
N LEU A 157 -1.87 6.32 1.73
CA LEU A 157 -3.31 6.21 1.74
C LEU A 157 -3.74 5.11 2.70
N GLY A 158 -4.77 5.35 3.52
CA GLY A 158 -5.27 4.40 4.51
C GLY A 158 -4.21 3.97 5.52
N ALA A 159 -3.89 2.68 5.57
CA ALA A 159 -2.86 2.09 6.42
C ALA A 159 -1.58 1.77 5.64
N MET A 160 -1.34 2.47 4.53
CA MET A 160 -0.15 2.33 3.68
C MET A 160 0.59 3.66 3.61
N TRP A 161 1.65 3.79 4.42
CA TRP A 161 2.40 5.03 4.56
C TRP A 161 3.89 4.86 4.29
N GLY A 162 4.49 5.92 3.76
CA GLY A 162 5.93 6.09 3.57
C GLY A 162 6.40 7.35 4.29
N ILE A 163 7.54 7.24 4.97
CA ILE A 163 8.31 8.37 5.51
C ILE A 163 9.54 8.54 4.64
N GLU A 164 9.62 9.61 3.88
CA GLU A 164 10.72 9.94 2.99
C GLU A 164 11.80 10.73 3.71
N PHE A 165 13.03 10.26 3.53
CA PHE A 165 14.25 10.89 4.00
C PHE A 165 15.00 11.53 2.83
N THR A 166 15.95 12.40 3.15
CA THR A 166 16.82 13.08 2.18
C THR A 166 17.66 12.12 1.34
N ASP A 167 18.01 10.96 1.90
CA ASP A 167 18.88 9.98 1.27
C ASP A 167 18.67 8.58 1.86
N ASN A 168 19.14 7.56 1.13
CA ASN A 168 19.01 6.17 1.52
C ASN A 168 19.84 5.79 2.75
N ALA A 169 20.98 6.45 3.01
CA ALA A 169 21.89 6.12 4.09
C ALA A 169 21.28 6.54 5.44
N THR A 170 20.67 7.71 5.49
CA THR A 170 19.90 8.21 6.63
C THR A 170 18.74 7.27 6.92
N ARG A 171 17.93 6.93 5.92
CA ARG A 171 16.82 5.97 6.08
C ARG A 171 17.31 4.60 6.59
N ASN A 172 18.42 4.08 6.08
CA ASN A 172 18.96 2.78 6.50
C ASN A 172 19.42 2.79 7.96
N LYS A 173 20.06 3.88 8.41
CA LYS A 173 20.38 4.05 9.83
C LYS A 173 19.13 4.06 10.71
N VAL A 174 18.04 4.69 10.26
CA VAL A 174 16.76 4.67 10.99
C VAL A 174 16.19 3.25 11.06
N VAL A 175 16.24 2.48 9.97
CA VAL A 175 15.85 1.05 9.97
C VAL A 175 16.65 0.27 11.01
N GLU A 176 17.97 0.44 11.05
CA GLU A 176 18.84 -0.22 12.04
C GLU A 176 18.51 0.19 13.48
N GLU A 177 18.23 1.47 13.72
CA GLU A 177 17.85 1.96 15.05
C GLU A 177 16.47 1.44 15.50
N CYS A 178 15.50 1.32 14.59
CA CYS A 178 14.22 0.65 14.85
C CYS A 178 14.44 -0.82 15.22
N TYR A 179 15.29 -1.53 14.46
CA TYR A 179 15.59 -2.94 14.73
C TYR A 179 16.25 -3.15 16.09
N LYS A 180 17.19 -2.28 16.49
CA LYS A 180 17.79 -2.30 17.84
C LYS A 180 16.74 -2.13 18.94
N ARG A 181 15.69 -1.35 18.67
CA ARG A 181 14.51 -1.12 19.52
C ARG A 181 13.39 -2.15 19.35
N LYS A 182 13.67 -3.27 18.66
CA LYS A 182 12.76 -4.41 18.45
C LYS A 182 11.57 -4.12 17.53
N LEU A 183 11.61 -3.05 16.75
CA LEU A 183 10.63 -2.78 15.70
C LEU A 183 11.18 -3.17 14.33
N ILE A 184 10.45 -4.03 13.61
CA ILE A 184 10.79 -4.42 12.24
C ILE A 184 10.10 -3.48 11.28
N VAL A 185 10.90 -2.74 10.53
CA VAL A 185 10.49 -1.88 9.42
C VAL A 185 11.45 -2.11 8.26
N ILE A 186 10.97 -1.88 7.05
CA ILE A 186 11.77 -1.97 5.82
C ILE A 186 11.63 -0.67 5.04
N GLY A 187 12.53 -0.42 4.09
CA GLY A 187 12.33 0.69 3.17
C GLY A 187 11.62 0.30 1.88
N ALA A 188 11.32 1.32 1.09
CA ALA A 188 10.83 1.25 -0.28
C ALA A 188 11.45 2.38 -1.09
N GLY A 189 11.46 2.23 -2.42
CA GLY A 189 12.08 3.19 -3.32
C GLY A 189 13.52 3.52 -2.92
N GLU A 190 13.92 4.76 -3.15
CA GLU A 190 15.27 5.23 -2.86
C GLU A 190 15.48 5.49 -1.35
N SER A 191 14.68 6.36 -0.75
CA SER A 191 14.89 6.87 0.61
C SER A 191 13.67 6.77 1.53
N VAL A 192 12.68 5.91 1.23
CA VAL A 192 11.44 5.83 2.00
C VAL A 192 11.50 4.70 3.03
N LEU A 193 11.01 4.95 4.24
CA LEU A 193 10.70 3.96 5.26
C LEU A 193 9.21 3.59 5.18
N ARG A 194 8.88 2.30 5.11
CA ARG A 194 7.49 1.82 5.00
C ARG A 194 6.85 1.64 6.37
N ILE A 195 5.67 2.23 6.54
CA ILE A 195 4.78 2.03 7.68
C ILE A 195 3.51 1.35 7.18
N MET A 196 3.47 0.03 7.29
CA MET A 196 2.37 -0.82 6.80
C MET A 196 2.05 -1.92 7.83
N PRO A 197 1.50 -1.55 9.00
CA PRO A 197 1.20 -2.53 10.05
C PRO A 197 0.06 -3.47 9.64
N PRO A 198 -0.15 -4.59 10.36
CA PRO A 198 -1.39 -5.37 10.26
C PRO A 198 -2.62 -4.47 10.44
N LEU A 199 -3.71 -4.78 9.74
CA LEU A 199 -4.95 -3.98 9.86
C LEU A 199 -5.68 -4.19 11.21
N THR A 200 -5.29 -5.23 11.94
CA THR A 200 -5.78 -5.56 13.28
C THR A 200 -4.93 -4.95 14.40
N ILE A 201 -3.98 -4.07 14.07
CA ILE A 201 -3.07 -3.45 15.05
C ILE A 201 -3.85 -2.56 16.03
N THR A 202 -3.57 -2.71 17.31
CA THR A 202 -4.22 -1.94 18.39
C THR A 202 -3.67 -0.52 18.49
N SER A 203 -4.41 0.39 19.14
CA SER A 203 -3.92 1.76 19.40
C SER A 203 -2.63 1.79 20.23
N ASP A 204 -2.49 0.87 21.18
CA ASP A 204 -1.29 0.78 22.03
C ASP A 204 -0.06 0.34 21.20
N GLU A 205 -0.23 -0.64 20.30
CA GLU A 205 0.83 -1.09 19.39
C GLU A 205 1.18 0.00 18.35
N ILE A 206 0.20 0.76 17.85
CA ILE A 206 0.46 1.93 17.00
C ILE A 206 1.31 2.94 17.75
N ALA A 207 0.91 3.27 18.99
CA ALA A 207 1.64 4.23 19.81
C ALA A 207 3.07 3.77 20.09
N GLU A 208 3.26 2.51 20.48
CA GLU A 208 4.59 1.92 20.71
C GLU A 208 5.46 1.98 19.45
N GLY A 209 4.95 1.49 18.31
CA GLY A 209 5.68 1.49 17.05
C GLY A 209 6.05 2.89 16.58
N MET A 210 5.12 3.84 16.63
CA MET A 210 5.38 5.23 16.20
C MET A 210 6.32 5.96 17.16
N ASN A 211 6.29 5.68 18.47
CA ASN A 211 7.27 6.20 19.42
C ASN A 211 8.68 5.67 19.12
N ILE A 212 8.82 4.37 18.85
CA ILE A 212 10.10 3.76 18.45
C ILE A 212 10.65 4.41 17.17
N ILE A 213 9.80 4.60 16.15
CA ILE A 213 10.18 5.27 14.89
C ILE A 213 10.65 6.69 15.18
N THR A 214 9.90 7.44 15.99
CA THR A 214 10.22 8.81 16.35
C THR A 214 11.59 8.90 17.02
N ASP A 215 11.87 8.03 17.98
CA ASP A 215 13.14 8.06 18.71
C ASP A 215 14.32 7.55 17.86
N ALA A 216 14.09 6.60 16.96
CA ALA A 216 15.07 6.19 15.95
C ALA A 216 15.44 7.36 15.03
N ILE A 217 14.45 8.12 14.56
CA ILE A 217 14.66 9.32 13.74
C ILE A 217 15.47 10.36 14.53
N LYS A 218 15.09 10.69 15.78
CA LYS A 218 15.84 11.65 16.62
C LYS A 218 17.31 11.24 16.79
N THR A 219 17.58 9.94 16.89
CA THR A 219 18.94 9.41 17.07
C THR A 219 19.81 9.64 15.83
N VAL A 220 19.22 9.50 14.64
CA VAL A 220 19.95 9.56 13.36
C VAL A 220 20.00 10.97 12.78
N ALA A 221 18.90 11.71 12.89
CA ALA A 221 18.69 13.03 12.33
C ALA A 221 17.99 13.90 13.39
N PRO A 222 18.74 14.45 14.37
CA PRO A 222 18.15 15.28 15.41
C PRO A 222 17.44 16.50 14.76
N PRO A 223 16.34 17.00 15.38
CA PRO A 223 15.63 18.15 14.85
C PRO A 223 16.59 19.31 14.60
N SER A 224 16.47 19.96 13.45
CA SER A 224 17.19 21.21 13.20
C SER A 224 16.68 22.25 14.20
N VAL A 225 17.50 22.58 15.21
CA VAL A 225 17.29 23.82 15.97
C VAL A 225 17.53 24.95 14.98
N PRO A 226 16.59 25.87 14.76
CA PRO A 226 16.86 27.03 13.92
C PRO A 226 18.08 27.76 14.49
N ASP A 227 19.07 28.04 13.66
CA ASP A 227 20.23 28.84 14.05
C ASP A 227 19.73 30.14 14.70
N GLY A 228 20.01 30.30 16.00
CA GLY A 228 19.65 31.50 16.77
C GLY A 228 18.70 31.31 17.96
N VAL A 229 18.19 30.11 18.25
CA VAL A 229 17.42 29.85 19.48
C VAL A 229 18.36 29.29 20.57
N ILE A 230 18.83 30.18 21.44
CA ILE A 230 19.49 29.80 22.71
C ILE A 230 18.37 29.41 23.68
N ILE A 231 18.41 28.19 24.21
CA ILE A 231 17.56 27.73 25.33
C ILE A 231 18.13 28.27 26.64
#